data_AF-A0A371B765-F1
#
_entry.id   AF-A0A371B765-F1
#
_cell.length_a   1.000
_cell.length_b   1.000
_cell.length_c   1.000
_cell.angle_alpha   90.00
_cell.angle_beta   90.00
_cell.angle_gamma   90.00
#
_symmetry.space_group_name_H-M   'P 1'
#
loop_
_entity.id
_entity.type
_entity.pdbx_description
1 polymer ?
#
loop_
_entity_poly.entity_id
_entity_poly.type
_entity_poly.pdbx_seq_one_letter_code
_entity_poly.pdbx_strand_id
1 'polypeptide(L)'
;MVSQKFRRPLMSIANAQTMADRAAGAAAMERLADRLTALAPAPLDLSTNNIVRQSPAVAAGLSASAAIARRAHERARRSQRPVLVNLIESFVSACAFVPYAAVAFVLRLMMARVFFVDGQTRIDGIRLPVNVAELTNYYLTGWNFAVTVPTAVRPETFSAFATQYPLVPVPPAIAAYLVSYAEFILPIMLVIGLGTRFAALGLLVITAMILAFVAPDPLATAQIYWAAILLVLVSQGPGPASFDHLIRRLVRR
;
A
#
# COMPACT_ATOMS: atom_id res chain seq x y z
N MET A 1 72.24 -73.34 0.93
CA MET A 1 70.88 -72.81 0.71
C MET A 1 71.02 -71.32 0.46
N VAL A 2 70.56 -70.87 -0.71
CA VAL A 2 70.92 -69.62 -1.39
C VAL A 2 69.78 -68.60 -1.26
N SER A 3 70.14 -67.31 -1.29
CA SER A 3 69.35 -66.18 -1.85
C SER A 3 68.67 -65.21 -0.87
N GLN A 4 69.20 -63.99 -0.81
CA GLN A 4 68.49 -62.69 -0.92
C GLN A 4 69.59 -61.61 -0.92
N LYS A 5 70.05 -61.04 -2.04
CA LYS A 5 69.40 -60.22 -3.08
C LYS A 5 68.76 -58.95 -2.49
N PHE A 6 69.49 -57.83 -2.49
CA PHE A 6 68.97 -56.49 -2.81
C PHE A 6 70.16 -55.51 -3.01
N ARG A 7 70.72 -55.46 -4.22
CA ARG A 7 71.66 -54.40 -4.65
C ARG A 7 70.87 -53.32 -5.38
N ARG A 8 70.98 -52.09 -4.84
CA ARG A 8 70.99 -50.74 -5.45
C ARG A 8 70.10 -50.45 -6.67
N PRO A 9 69.30 -49.37 -6.67
CA PRO A 9 68.61 -48.91 -7.87
C PRO A 9 69.64 -48.37 -8.88
N LEU A 10 69.64 -48.96 -10.07
CA LEU A 10 70.35 -48.46 -11.25
C LEU A 10 69.64 -47.20 -11.74
N MET A 11 70.23 -46.04 -11.50
CA MET A 11 69.82 -44.79 -12.14
C MET A 11 70.19 -44.91 -13.63
N SER A 12 69.19 -45.18 -14.47
CA SER A 12 69.32 -45.40 -15.90
C SER A 12 70.00 -44.21 -16.58
N ILE A 13 71.07 -44.49 -17.35
CA ILE A 13 71.86 -43.51 -18.12
C ILE A 13 70.97 -42.69 -19.07
N ALA A 14 69.82 -43.24 -19.49
CA ALA A 14 68.82 -42.54 -20.30
C ALA A 14 68.18 -41.33 -19.59
N ASN A 15 68.05 -41.35 -18.26
CA ASN A 15 67.52 -40.23 -17.48
C ASN A 15 68.55 -39.12 -17.28
N ALA A 16 69.84 -39.45 -17.22
CA ALA A 16 70.90 -38.45 -17.09
C ALA A 16 71.05 -37.61 -18.37
N GLN A 17 70.97 -38.26 -19.54
CA GLN A 17 71.04 -37.59 -20.84
C GLN A 17 69.84 -36.63 -21.06
N THR A 18 68.63 -37.08 -20.74
CA THR A 18 67.41 -36.26 -20.87
C THR A 18 67.35 -35.11 -19.87
N MET A 19 67.95 -35.26 -18.68
CA MET A 19 68.10 -34.15 -17.72
C MET A 19 69.15 -33.14 -18.19
N ALA A 20 70.26 -33.59 -18.80
CA ALA A 20 71.27 -32.72 -19.38
C ALA A 20 70.73 -31.93 -20.59
N ASP A 21 69.98 -32.57 -21.49
CA ASP A 21 69.33 -31.89 -22.62
C ASP A 21 68.26 -30.90 -22.17
N ARG A 22 67.50 -31.22 -21.12
CA ARG A 22 66.54 -30.27 -20.51
C ARG A 22 67.24 -29.10 -19.83
N ALA A 23 68.36 -29.32 -19.15
CA ALA A 23 69.15 -28.26 -18.54
C ALA A 23 69.79 -27.35 -19.60
N ALA A 24 70.28 -27.92 -20.69
CA ALA A 24 70.81 -27.16 -21.83
C ALA A 24 69.70 -26.35 -22.55
N GLY A 25 68.52 -26.94 -22.73
CA GLY A 25 67.34 -26.27 -23.28
C GLY A 25 66.84 -25.12 -22.39
N ALA A 26 66.84 -25.32 -21.07
CA ALA A 26 66.48 -24.28 -20.10
C ALA A 26 67.46 -23.10 -20.17
N ALA A 27 68.77 -23.37 -20.19
CA ALA A 27 69.79 -22.33 -20.34
C ALA A 27 69.70 -21.59 -21.69
N ALA A 28 69.31 -22.28 -22.76
CA ALA A 28 69.07 -21.65 -24.07
C ALA A 28 67.83 -20.75 -24.06
N MET A 29 66.75 -21.18 -23.39
CA MET A 29 65.54 -20.37 -23.20
C MET A 29 65.79 -19.15 -22.33
N GLU A 30 66.61 -19.27 -21.28
CA GLU A 30 66.99 -18.16 -20.41
C GLU A 30 67.81 -17.11 -21.18
N ARG A 31 68.79 -17.55 -21.99
CA ARG A 31 69.54 -16.65 -22.89
C ARG A 31 68.66 -15.99 -23.96
N LEU A 32 67.64 -16.71 -24.44
CA LEU A 32 66.67 -16.14 -25.38
C LEU A 32 65.79 -15.10 -24.68
N ALA A 33 65.31 -15.38 -23.46
CA ALA A 33 64.54 -14.45 -22.66
C ALA A 33 65.35 -13.18 -22.34
N ASP A 34 66.62 -13.33 -21.98
CA ASP A 34 67.53 -12.19 -21.77
C ASP A 34 67.73 -11.38 -23.06
N ARG A 35 67.91 -12.05 -24.21
CA ARG A 35 68.02 -11.36 -25.50
C ARG A 35 66.73 -10.66 -25.91
N LEU A 36 65.57 -11.26 -25.67
CA LEU A 36 64.27 -10.65 -25.95
C LEU A 36 64.02 -9.46 -25.02
N THR A 37 64.45 -9.54 -23.76
CA THR A 37 64.37 -8.43 -22.81
C THR A 37 65.33 -7.30 -23.19
N ALA A 38 66.53 -7.63 -23.68
CA ALA A 38 67.50 -6.66 -24.16
C ALA A 38 67.10 -5.98 -25.50
N LEU A 39 66.29 -6.67 -26.31
CA LEU A 39 65.73 -6.14 -27.57
C LEU A 39 64.35 -5.51 -27.40
N ALA A 40 63.70 -5.67 -26.25
CA ALA A 40 62.39 -5.09 -26.00
C ALA A 40 62.52 -3.56 -25.96
N PRO A 41 61.75 -2.81 -26.77
CA PRO A 41 61.69 -1.36 -26.64
C PRO A 41 61.19 -1.00 -25.24
N ALA A 42 61.61 0.17 -24.73
CA ALA A 42 61.17 0.66 -23.43
C ALA A 42 59.64 0.53 -23.29
N PRO A 43 59.10 0.12 -22.12
CA PRO A 43 57.66 -0.03 -21.93
C PRO A 43 56.96 1.23 -22.38
N LEU A 44 56.05 1.11 -23.35
CA LEU A 44 55.18 2.20 -23.76
C LEU A 44 54.41 2.65 -22.52
N ASP A 45 54.72 3.85 -22.03
CA ASP A 45 54.02 4.46 -20.90
C ASP A 45 52.59 4.80 -21.35
N LEU A 46 51.69 3.84 -21.18
CA LEU A 46 50.25 4.00 -21.31
C LEU A 46 49.67 4.63 -20.05
N SER A 47 50.40 5.55 -19.41
CA SER A 47 49.81 6.40 -18.37
C SER A 47 48.55 7.04 -18.95
N THR A 48 47.44 6.92 -18.23
CA THR A 48 46.12 7.44 -18.62
C THR A 48 46.15 8.93 -18.99
N ASN A 49 47.23 9.63 -18.64
CA ASN A 49 47.50 11.02 -18.98
C ASN A 49 47.90 11.24 -20.45
N ASN A 50 48.35 10.21 -21.18
CA ASN A 50 48.77 10.32 -22.58
C ASN A 50 47.78 9.69 -23.57
N ILE A 51 46.60 9.26 -23.09
CA ILE A 51 45.46 8.97 -23.97
C ILE A 51 45.02 10.31 -24.55
N VAL A 52 45.45 10.56 -25.79
CA VAL A 52 45.09 11.67 -26.68
C VAL A 52 43.89 12.46 -26.15
N ARG A 53 44.15 13.70 -25.70
CA ARG A 53 43.11 14.68 -25.37
C ARG A 53 42.14 14.70 -26.56
N GLN A 54 40.92 14.17 -26.37
CA GLN A 54 39.98 14.01 -27.46
C GLN A 54 39.84 15.35 -28.20
N SER A 55 40.10 15.35 -29.51
CA SER A 55 39.96 16.58 -30.29
C SER A 55 38.52 17.08 -30.17
N PRO A 56 38.28 18.40 -30.23
CA PRO A 56 36.93 18.95 -30.05
C PRO A 56 35.92 18.35 -31.06
N ALA A 57 36.37 17.95 -32.24
CA ALA A 57 35.56 17.24 -33.22
C ALA A 57 35.15 15.82 -32.77
N VAL A 58 36.06 15.07 -32.15
CA VAL A 58 35.77 13.71 -31.62
C VAL A 58 34.83 13.78 -30.42
N ALA A 59 35.04 14.74 -29.51
CA ALA A 59 34.15 14.98 -28.38
C ALA A 59 32.73 15.37 -28.85
N ALA A 60 32.63 16.24 -29.87
CA ALA A 60 31.36 16.60 -30.48
C ALA A 60 30.68 15.38 -31.13
N GLY A 61 31.42 14.55 -31.85
CA GLY A 61 30.91 13.31 -32.46
C GLY A 61 30.38 12.29 -31.44
N LEU A 62 31.09 12.10 -30.32
CA LEU A 62 30.65 11.24 -29.21
C LEU A 62 29.39 11.78 -28.54
N SER A 63 29.31 13.09 -28.31
CA SER A 63 28.13 13.73 -27.72
C SER A 63 26.89 13.60 -28.61
N ALA A 64 27.06 13.74 -29.93
CA ALA A 64 26.00 13.57 -30.92
C ALA A 64 25.55 12.10 -30.99
N SER A 65 26.50 11.16 -31.01
CA SER A 65 26.20 9.71 -30.97
C SER A 65 25.44 9.33 -29.70
N ALA A 66 25.84 9.86 -28.55
CA ALA A 66 25.14 9.66 -27.28
C ALA A 66 23.73 10.27 -27.28
N ALA A 67 23.51 11.40 -27.96
CA ALA A 67 22.19 12.00 -28.12
C ALA A 67 21.29 11.15 -29.04
N ILE A 68 21.84 10.60 -30.13
CA ILE A 68 21.13 9.70 -31.05
C ILE A 68 20.75 8.40 -30.33
N ALA A 69 21.68 7.80 -29.60
CA ALA A 69 21.43 6.58 -28.81
C ALA A 69 20.33 6.80 -27.76
N ARG A 70 20.32 7.94 -27.06
CA ARG A 70 19.26 8.31 -26.11
C ARG A 70 17.89 8.42 -26.81
N ARG A 71 17.82 9.12 -27.94
CA ARG A 71 16.56 9.23 -28.72
C ARG A 71 16.08 7.88 -29.26
N ALA A 72 17.00 6.99 -29.66
CA ALA A 72 16.67 5.65 -30.09
C ALA A 72 16.10 4.79 -28.93
N HIS A 73 16.72 4.88 -27.75
CA HIS A 73 16.24 4.20 -26.55
C HIS A 73 14.86 4.71 -26.10
N GLU A 74 14.61 6.02 -26.16
CA GLU A 74 13.31 6.63 -25.87
C GLU A 74 12.22 6.18 -26.85
N ARG A 75 12.53 6.09 -28.15
CA ARG A 75 11.60 5.56 -29.17
C ARG A 75 11.30 4.08 -28.96
N ALA A 76 12.30 3.27 -28.62
CA ALA A 76 12.11 1.86 -28.29
C ALA A 76 11.19 1.68 -27.06
N ARG A 77 11.38 2.49 -26.01
CA ARG A 77 10.49 2.49 -24.83
C ARG A 77 9.06 2.91 -25.14
N ARG A 78 8.84 3.89 -26.03
CA ARG A 78 7.48 4.28 -26.46
C ARG A 78 6.83 3.21 -27.34
N SER A 79 7.61 2.54 -28.19
CA SER A 79 7.13 1.48 -29.08
C SER A 79 6.80 0.17 -28.37
N GLN A 80 7.40 -0.11 -27.21
CA GLN A 80 7.27 -1.40 -26.52
C GLN A 80 6.26 -1.41 -25.38
N ARG A 81 5.56 -0.32 -25.07
CA ARG A 81 4.45 -0.41 -24.10
C ARG A 81 3.30 -1.17 -24.74
N PRO A 82 2.96 -2.38 -24.26
CA PRO A 82 1.85 -3.14 -24.82
C PRO A 82 0.57 -2.31 -24.71
N VAL A 83 -0.28 -2.35 -25.73
CA VAL A 83 -1.62 -1.73 -25.70
C VAL A 83 -2.37 -2.17 -24.44
N LEU A 84 -2.17 -3.41 -24.00
CA LEU A 84 -2.72 -3.97 -22.78
C LEU A 84 -2.28 -3.22 -21.51
N VAL A 85 -1.02 -2.78 -21.42
CA VAL A 85 -0.50 -2.02 -20.27
C VAL A 85 -1.11 -0.62 -20.24
N ASN A 86 -1.20 0.06 -21.38
CA ASN A 86 -1.87 1.36 -21.44
C ASN A 86 -3.38 1.25 -21.12
N LEU A 87 -4.03 0.15 -21.53
CA LEU A 87 -5.44 -0.10 -21.24
C LEU A 87 -5.67 -0.38 -19.75
N ILE A 88 -4.77 -1.15 -19.12
CA ILE A 88 -4.79 -1.39 -17.67
C ILE A 88 -4.49 -0.09 -16.91
N GLU A 89 -3.49 0.69 -17.29
CA GLU A 89 -3.19 1.98 -16.66
C GLU A 89 -4.36 2.97 -16.83
N SER A 90 -5.03 2.99 -17.98
CA SER A 90 -6.22 3.80 -18.23
C SER A 90 -7.40 3.34 -17.39
N PHE A 91 -7.63 2.03 -17.28
CA PHE A 91 -8.67 1.46 -16.43
C PHE A 91 -8.40 1.74 -14.94
N VAL A 92 -7.16 1.56 -14.48
CA VAL A 92 -6.74 1.89 -13.11
C VAL A 92 -6.87 3.40 -12.85
N SER A 93 -6.54 4.25 -13.83
CA SER A 93 -6.72 5.70 -13.76
C SER A 93 -8.20 6.09 -13.70
N ALA A 94 -9.06 5.44 -14.48
CA ALA A 94 -10.51 5.63 -14.44
C ALA A 94 -11.11 5.14 -13.12
N CYS A 95 -10.62 4.04 -12.55
CA CYS A 95 -10.99 3.57 -11.22
C CYS A 95 -10.48 4.52 -10.11
N ALA A 96 -9.31 5.15 -10.32
CA ALA A 96 -8.77 6.18 -9.43
C ALA A 96 -9.49 7.55 -9.59
N PHE A 97 -10.35 7.70 -10.60
CA PHE A 97 -11.13 8.93 -10.81
C PHE A 97 -12.23 9.12 -9.77
N VAL A 98 -12.54 8.12 -8.93
CA VAL A 98 -13.47 8.34 -7.82
C VAL A 98 -12.79 9.28 -6.82
N PRO A 99 -13.25 10.54 -6.69
CA PRO A 99 -12.63 11.45 -5.75
C PRO A 99 -12.84 10.85 -4.36
N TYR A 100 -11.76 10.71 -3.59
CA TYR A 100 -11.82 10.23 -2.21
C TYR A 100 -12.89 10.96 -1.38
N ALA A 101 -13.19 12.21 -1.74
CA ALA A 101 -14.32 13.00 -1.23
C ALA A 101 -15.68 12.30 -1.37
N ALA A 102 -15.99 11.75 -2.54
CA ALA A 102 -17.24 11.05 -2.82
C ALA A 102 -17.29 9.71 -2.09
N VAL A 103 -16.19 8.95 -2.07
CA VAL A 103 -16.10 7.70 -1.29
C VAL A 103 -16.37 7.98 0.18
N ALA A 104 -15.64 8.95 0.77
CA ALA A 104 -15.82 9.33 2.16
C ALA A 104 -17.24 9.84 2.44
N PHE A 105 -17.85 10.57 1.51
CA PHE A 105 -19.23 11.05 1.67
C PHE A 105 -20.27 9.91 1.62
N VAL A 106 -20.13 8.98 0.67
CA VAL A 106 -21.01 7.81 0.54
C VAL A 106 -20.91 6.93 1.78
N LEU A 107 -19.69 6.62 2.24
CA LEU A 107 -19.50 5.81 3.43
C LEU A 107 -20.08 6.49 4.68
N ARG A 108 -19.97 7.82 4.78
CA ARG A 108 -20.61 8.61 5.84
C ARG A 108 -22.14 8.50 5.77
N LEU A 109 -22.74 8.74 4.61
CA LEU A 109 -24.20 8.65 4.45
C LEU A 109 -24.73 7.24 4.73
N MET A 110 -24.02 6.21 4.27
CA MET A 110 -24.37 4.80 4.50
C MET A 110 -24.39 4.48 5.99
N MET A 111 -23.27 4.73 6.69
CA MET A 111 -23.19 4.46 8.13
C MET A 111 -24.16 5.31 8.91
N ALA A 112 -24.22 6.61 8.62
CA ALA A 112 -25.12 7.49 9.33
C ALA A 112 -26.58 7.06 9.18
N ARG A 113 -27.02 6.65 7.99
CA ARG A 113 -28.38 6.18 7.78
C ARG A 113 -28.69 4.96 8.63
N VAL A 114 -27.81 3.96 8.65
CA VAL A 114 -28.04 2.70 9.39
C VAL A 114 -28.25 3.00 10.88
N PHE A 115 -27.32 3.71 11.50
CA PHE A 115 -27.41 4.02 12.93
C PHE A 115 -28.51 5.02 13.26
N PHE A 116 -28.74 6.02 12.41
CA PHE A 116 -29.78 7.03 12.66
C PHE A 116 -31.18 6.43 12.62
N VAL A 117 -31.44 5.52 11.67
CA VAL A 117 -32.72 4.80 11.60
C VAL A 117 -32.89 3.93 12.85
N ASP A 118 -31.85 3.23 13.29
CA ASP A 118 -31.91 2.42 14.51
C ASP A 118 -32.15 3.29 15.76
N GLY A 119 -31.43 4.40 15.91
CA GLY A 119 -31.59 5.34 17.02
C GLY A 119 -33.00 5.96 17.09
N GLN A 120 -33.64 6.22 15.95
CA GLN A 120 -35.03 6.69 15.92
C GLN A 120 -36.05 5.68 16.49
N THR A 121 -35.74 4.38 16.46
CA THR A 121 -36.63 3.37 17.06
C THR A 121 -36.59 3.40 18.59
N ARG A 122 -35.50 3.92 19.18
CA ARG A 122 -35.24 3.94 20.62
C ARG A 122 -35.64 5.26 21.28
N ILE A 123 -35.81 6.30 20.48
CA ILE A 123 -36.18 7.63 20.94
C ILE A 123 -37.69 7.82 20.83
N ASP A 124 -38.26 8.47 21.85
CA ASP A 124 -39.64 8.91 21.86
C ASP A 124 -39.75 10.40 21.49
N GLY A 125 -40.81 10.73 20.76
CA GLY A 125 -40.94 12.04 20.17
C GLY A 125 -41.98 12.19 19.08
N ILE A 126 -42.19 13.44 18.66
CA ILE A 126 -43.07 13.77 17.55
C ILE A 126 -42.43 13.26 16.27
N ARG A 127 -43.11 12.33 15.61
CA ARG A 127 -42.72 11.81 14.30
C ARG A 127 -43.20 12.79 13.25
N LEU A 128 -42.26 13.50 12.62
CA LEU A 128 -42.54 14.35 11.48
C LEU A 128 -42.26 13.53 10.22
N PRO A 129 -43.29 13.02 9.52
CA PRO A 129 -43.09 12.33 8.26
C PRO A 129 -42.65 13.35 7.21
N VAL A 130 -41.39 13.27 6.78
CA VAL A 130 -40.91 14.03 5.62
C VAL A 130 -41.23 13.20 4.39
N ASN A 131 -42.46 13.36 3.89
CA ASN A 131 -42.87 12.77 2.62
C ASN A 131 -42.31 13.63 1.48
N VAL A 132 -41.18 13.23 0.91
CA VAL A 132 -40.70 13.76 -0.38
C VAL A 132 -41.57 13.27 -1.57
N ALA A 133 -42.63 12.51 -1.26
CA ALA A 133 -43.57 11.92 -2.20
C ALA A 133 -44.33 12.96 -3.04
N GLU A 134 -44.69 14.13 -2.50
CA GLU A 134 -45.45 15.12 -3.28
C GLU A 134 -44.67 15.72 -4.46
N LEU A 135 -43.33 15.69 -4.45
CA LEU A 135 -42.51 16.27 -5.51
C LEU A 135 -41.84 15.22 -6.44
N THR A 136 -41.85 13.94 -6.07
CA THR A 136 -40.92 12.94 -6.64
C THR A 136 -41.56 11.57 -6.97
N ASN A 137 -42.87 11.53 -7.19
CA ASN A 137 -43.66 10.30 -7.28
C ASN A 137 -43.71 9.64 -8.69
N TYR A 138 -42.57 9.32 -9.29
CA TYR A 138 -42.54 8.38 -10.42
C TYR A 138 -41.31 7.45 -10.48
N TYR A 139 -40.22 7.73 -9.74
CA TYR A 139 -38.99 6.91 -9.80
C TYR A 139 -38.35 6.54 -8.45
N LEU A 140 -38.78 7.10 -7.31
CA LEU A 140 -38.09 6.96 -6.01
C LEU A 140 -39.00 6.46 -4.87
N THR A 141 -39.83 5.45 -5.14
CA THR A 141 -40.91 4.92 -4.28
C THR A 141 -40.45 4.16 -3.01
N GLY A 142 -39.37 4.60 -2.37
CA GLY A 142 -38.81 3.98 -1.16
C GLY A 142 -38.06 4.92 -0.22
N TRP A 143 -38.10 6.23 -0.46
CA TRP A 143 -37.35 7.24 0.30
C TRP A 143 -38.24 8.02 1.28
N ASN A 144 -39.08 7.33 2.05
CA ASN A 144 -39.85 7.94 3.13
C ASN A 144 -38.94 8.08 4.36
N PHE A 145 -38.57 9.30 4.74
CA PHE A 145 -37.86 9.56 5.99
C PHE A 145 -38.83 10.17 6.98
N ALA A 146 -39.16 9.41 8.02
CA ALA A 146 -39.66 10.02 9.23
C ALA A 146 -38.46 10.53 10.02
N VAL A 147 -38.54 11.76 10.53
CA VAL A 147 -37.59 12.26 11.52
C VAL A 147 -38.37 12.44 12.81
N THR A 148 -37.94 11.70 13.84
CA THR A 148 -38.52 11.80 15.18
C THR A 148 -37.75 12.83 15.98
N VAL A 149 -38.42 13.88 16.46
CA VAL A 149 -37.79 14.91 17.30
C VAL A 149 -37.61 14.34 18.71
N PRO A 150 -36.38 14.25 19.25
CA PRO A 150 -36.14 13.60 20.54
C PRO A 150 -36.73 14.41 21.70
N THR A 151 -37.70 13.82 22.41
CA THR A 151 -38.24 14.38 23.67
C THR A 151 -37.76 13.57 24.87
N ALA A 152 -37.73 12.24 24.75
CA ALA A 152 -37.27 11.32 25.79
C ALA A 152 -36.78 9.99 25.18
N VAL A 153 -36.14 9.14 25.97
CA VAL A 153 -35.87 7.74 25.58
C VAL A 153 -37.10 6.90 25.92
N ARG A 154 -37.45 5.97 25.03
CA ARG A 154 -38.63 5.10 25.19
C ARG A 154 -38.50 4.21 26.44
N PRO A 155 -39.55 4.08 27.27
CA PRO A 155 -39.57 3.13 28.40
C PRO A 155 -39.25 1.69 27.98
N GLU A 156 -39.68 1.30 26.77
CA GLU A 156 -39.45 -0.03 26.21
C GLU A 156 -37.96 -0.31 25.99
N THR A 157 -37.16 0.70 25.64
CA THR A 157 -35.72 0.56 25.43
C THR A 157 -35.02 0.14 26.72
N PHE A 158 -35.40 0.70 27.87
CA PHE A 158 -34.86 0.29 29.17
C PHE A 158 -35.16 -1.19 29.47
N SER A 159 -36.38 -1.63 29.18
CA SER A 159 -36.77 -3.02 29.36
C SER A 159 -36.04 -3.98 28.40
N ALA A 160 -35.76 -3.54 27.16
CA ALA A 160 -35.02 -4.31 26.17
C ALA A 160 -33.56 -4.52 26.61
N PHE A 161 -32.86 -3.47 27.07
CA PHE A 161 -31.50 -3.62 27.61
C PHE A 161 -31.44 -4.49 28.86
N ALA A 162 -32.46 -4.45 29.72
CA ALA A 162 -32.51 -5.28 30.93
C ALA A 162 -32.73 -6.77 30.64
N THR A 163 -33.48 -7.10 29.59
CA THR A 163 -33.90 -8.48 29.30
C THR A 163 -33.15 -9.13 28.14
N GLN A 164 -32.87 -8.39 27.07
CA GLN A 164 -32.28 -8.89 25.83
C GLN A 164 -30.76 -8.81 25.80
N TYR A 165 -30.16 -7.89 26.57
CA TYR A 165 -28.72 -7.62 26.54
C TYR A 165 -28.05 -7.72 27.93
N PRO A 166 -28.22 -8.82 28.67
CA PRO A 166 -27.74 -8.94 30.06
C PRO A 166 -26.21 -9.02 30.19
N LEU A 167 -25.51 -9.39 29.10
CA LEU A 167 -24.05 -9.58 29.09
C LEU A 167 -23.27 -8.28 28.88
N VAL A 168 -23.94 -7.17 28.59
CA VAL A 168 -23.27 -5.88 28.39
C VAL A 168 -22.70 -5.42 29.75
N PRO A 169 -21.40 -5.07 29.83
CA PRO A 169 -20.73 -4.70 31.09
C PRO A 169 -21.06 -3.27 31.54
N VAL A 170 -22.31 -2.83 31.36
CA VAL A 170 -22.82 -1.50 31.70
C VAL A 170 -24.23 -1.67 32.26
N PRO A 171 -24.60 -0.97 33.34
CA PRO A 171 -25.96 -1.00 33.85
C PRO A 171 -26.99 -0.70 32.74
N PRO A 172 -28.08 -1.50 32.60
CA PRO A 172 -29.04 -1.36 31.51
C PRO A 172 -29.62 0.05 31.35
N ALA A 173 -29.84 0.76 32.46
CA ALA A 173 -30.33 2.13 32.43
C ALA A 173 -29.33 3.11 31.78
N ILE A 174 -28.04 2.96 32.08
CA ILE A 174 -26.98 3.80 31.50
C ILE A 174 -26.76 3.43 30.03
N ALA A 175 -26.75 2.13 29.73
CA ALA A 175 -26.61 1.63 28.36
C ALA A 175 -27.74 2.16 27.45
N ALA A 176 -28.99 2.13 27.91
CA ALA A 176 -30.13 2.65 27.18
C ALA A 176 -29.96 4.14 26.81
N TYR A 177 -29.51 4.99 27.75
CA TYR A 177 -29.24 6.39 27.44
C TYR A 177 -28.06 6.56 26.49
N LEU A 178 -26.90 5.97 26.82
CA LEU A 178 -25.68 6.14 26.04
C LEU A 178 -25.86 5.70 24.59
N VAL A 179 -26.40 4.50 24.39
CA VAL A 179 -26.54 3.93 23.05
C VAL A 179 -27.61 4.70 22.26
N SER A 180 -28.76 5.03 22.85
CA SER A 180 -29.82 5.76 22.15
C SER A 180 -29.38 7.16 21.71
N TYR A 181 -28.70 7.91 22.58
CA TYR A 181 -28.20 9.24 22.21
C TYR A 181 -27.01 9.15 21.24
N ALA A 182 -26.13 8.17 21.39
CA ALA A 182 -24.99 8.01 20.48
C ALA A 182 -25.42 7.61 19.07
N GLU A 183 -26.36 6.66 18.93
CA GLU A 183 -26.93 6.24 17.64
C GLU A 183 -27.77 7.34 16.99
N PHE A 184 -28.19 8.36 17.72
CA PHE A 184 -28.89 9.51 17.15
C PHE A 184 -27.94 10.65 16.77
N ILE A 185 -27.08 11.08 17.71
CA ILE A 185 -26.25 12.28 17.57
C ILE A 185 -25.01 12.01 16.70
N LEU A 186 -24.32 10.87 16.90
CA LEU A 186 -23.07 10.60 16.17
C LEU A 186 -23.30 10.49 14.67
N PRO A 187 -24.36 9.83 14.16
CA PRO A 187 -24.68 9.84 12.74
C PRO A 187 -24.92 11.23 12.15
N ILE A 188 -25.62 12.11 12.86
CA ILE A 188 -25.84 13.49 12.43
C ILE A 188 -24.49 14.21 12.29
N MET A 189 -23.62 14.07 13.30
CA MET A 189 -22.28 14.65 13.29
C MET A 189 -21.43 14.10 12.13
N LEU A 190 -21.58 12.79 11.85
CA LEU A 190 -20.90 12.09 10.76
C LEU A 190 -21.33 12.61 9.38
N VAL A 191 -22.63 12.87 9.15
CA VAL A 191 -23.15 13.43 7.88
C VAL A 191 -22.67 14.85 7.67
N ILE A 192 -22.80 15.71 8.70
CA ILE A 192 -22.32 17.10 8.66
C ILE A 192 -20.80 17.11 8.40
N GLY A 193 -20.11 16.07 8.86
CA GLY A 193 -18.67 15.96 8.71
C GLY A 193 -17.93 16.78 9.77
N LEU A 194 -18.56 16.98 10.93
CA LEU A 194 -17.97 17.64 12.10
C LEU A 194 -17.35 16.56 12.99
N GLY A 195 -16.08 16.67 13.34
CA GLY A 195 -15.38 15.68 14.17
C GLY A 195 -15.53 14.23 13.70
N THR A 196 -15.46 13.96 12.39
CA THR A 196 -15.85 12.63 11.84
C THR A 196 -15.08 11.46 12.43
N ARG A 197 -13.82 11.66 12.81
CA ARG A 197 -13.01 10.63 13.48
C ARG A 197 -13.60 10.26 14.84
N PHE A 198 -14.05 11.24 15.62
CA PHE A 198 -14.68 11.00 16.92
C PHE A 198 -16.05 10.34 16.76
N ALA A 199 -16.86 10.82 15.81
CA ALA A 199 -18.16 10.21 15.51
C ALA A 199 -18.01 8.75 15.04
N ALA A 200 -17.08 8.49 14.12
CA ALA A 200 -16.82 7.15 13.62
C ALA A 200 -16.25 6.22 14.70
N LEU A 201 -15.37 6.73 15.58
CA LEU A 201 -14.82 5.96 16.70
C LEU A 201 -15.92 5.61 17.72
N GLY A 202 -16.80 6.55 18.07
CA GLY A 202 -17.91 6.28 18.98
C GLY A 202 -18.86 5.21 18.44
N LEU A 203 -19.21 5.28 17.16
CA LEU A 203 -20.02 4.25 16.49
C LEU A 203 -19.28 2.91 16.40
N LEU A 204 -17.96 2.93 16.20
CA LEU A 204 -17.14 1.72 16.17
C LEU A 204 -17.09 1.03 17.54
N VAL A 205 -16.98 1.79 18.63
CA VAL A 205 -17.02 1.25 20.00
C VAL A 205 -18.36 0.57 20.29
N ILE A 206 -19.49 1.21 19.92
CA ILE A 206 -20.81 0.60 20.08
C ILE A 206 -20.93 -0.67 19.23
N THR A 207 -20.46 -0.63 17.98
CA THR A 207 -20.46 -1.79 17.09
C THR A 207 -19.61 -2.94 17.65
N ALA A 208 -18.43 -2.63 18.19
CA ALA A 208 -17.55 -3.61 18.82
C ALA A 208 -18.17 -4.20 20.09
N MET A 209 -18.85 -3.40 20.91
CA MET A 209 -19.59 -3.87 22.09
C MET A 209 -20.72 -4.82 21.68
N ILE A 210 -21.46 -4.51 20.61
CA ILE A 210 -22.51 -5.39 20.07
C ILE A 210 -21.92 -6.71 19.59
N LEU A 211 -20.80 -6.68 18.86
CA LEU A 211 -20.09 -7.88 18.41
C LEU A 211 -19.58 -8.73 19.57
N ALA A 212 -19.09 -8.11 20.66
CA ALA A 212 -18.52 -8.82 21.79
C ALA A 212 -19.58 -9.42 22.74
N PHE A 213 -20.68 -8.71 22.98
CA PHE A 213 -21.61 -9.02 24.09
C PHE A 213 -23.03 -9.37 23.66
N VAL A 214 -23.46 -8.99 22.45
CA VAL A 214 -24.86 -9.14 22.02
C VAL A 214 -25.00 -10.23 20.96
N ALA A 215 -24.16 -10.19 19.93
CA ALA A 215 -24.16 -11.14 18.84
C ALA A 215 -22.79 -11.82 18.74
N PRO A 216 -22.51 -12.83 19.60
CA PRO A 216 -21.21 -13.50 19.64
C PRO A 216 -20.95 -14.38 18.41
N ASP A 217 -21.85 -14.39 17.42
CA ASP A 217 -21.61 -15.05 16.15
C ASP A 217 -20.52 -14.28 15.38
N PRO A 218 -19.33 -14.86 15.16
CA PRO A 218 -18.25 -14.23 14.40
C PRO A 218 -18.61 -13.98 12.93
N LEU A 219 -19.78 -14.43 12.47
CA LEU A 219 -20.32 -14.18 11.13
C LEU A 219 -21.55 -13.27 11.11
N ALA A 220 -21.79 -12.48 12.17
CA ALA A 220 -22.77 -11.39 12.15
C ALA A 220 -22.39 -10.37 11.05
N THR A 221 -22.83 -10.67 9.84
CA THR A 221 -22.18 -10.19 8.61
C THR A 221 -22.31 -8.67 8.51
N ALA A 222 -23.44 -8.14 8.97
CA ALA A 222 -23.75 -6.72 8.92
C ALA A 222 -22.81 -5.89 9.82
N GLN A 223 -22.63 -6.26 11.08
CA GLN A 223 -21.82 -5.52 12.05
C GLN A 223 -20.33 -5.51 11.68
N ILE A 224 -19.83 -6.59 11.08
CA ILE A 224 -18.44 -6.67 10.57
C ILE A 224 -18.24 -5.71 9.42
N TYR A 225 -19.19 -5.65 8.47
CA TYR A 225 -19.13 -4.67 7.37
C TYR A 225 -19.20 -3.23 7.89
N TRP A 226 -20.07 -2.96 8.88
CA TRP A 226 -20.16 -1.64 9.50
C TRP A 226 -18.86 -1.27 10.21
N ALA A 227 -18.29 -2.18 11.01
CA ALA A 227 -17.02 -1.98 11.69
C ALA A 227 -15.88 -1.70 10.69
N ALA A 228 -15.80 -2.45 9.59
CA ALA A 228 -14.80 -2.23 8.54
C ALA A 228 -14.94 -0.85 7.89
N ILE A 229 -16.17 -0.42 7.57
CA ILE A 229 -16.43 0.90 7.00
C ILE A 229 -16.08 2.00 8.00
N LEU A 230 -16.49 1.87 9.26
CA LEU A 230 -16.16 2.84 10.31
C LEU A 230 -14.64 2.92 10.54
N LEU A 231 -13.92 1.80 10.47
CA LEU A 231 -12.46 1.76 10.57
C LEU A 231 -11.79 2.53 9.41
N VAL A 232 -12.34 2.43 8.19
CA VAL A 232 -11.91 3.25 7.05
C VAL A 232 -12.13 4.74 7.33
N LEU A 233 -13.29 5.13 7.88
CA LEU A 233 -13.54 6.53 8.26
C LEU A 233 -12.61 7.04 9.37
N VAL A 234 -12.29 6.19 10.36
CA VAL A 234 -11.37 6.53 11.45
C VAL A 234 -9.95 6.73 10.90
N SER A 235 -9.47 5.82 10.05
CA SER A 235 -8.12 5.84 9.48
C SER A 235 -7.93 6.96 8.44
N GLN A 236 -8.81 7.05 7.45
CA GLN A 236 -8.69 7.98 6.32
C GLN A 236 -9.30 9.37 6.63
N GLY A 237 -10.14 9.48 7.66
CA GLY A 237 -10.71 10.74 8.14
C GLY A 237 -11.88 11.29 7.31
N PRO A 238 -12.28 12.56 7.53
CA PRO A 238 -13.51 13.16 6.98
C PRO A 238 -13.58 13.29 5.45
N GLY A 239 -12.45 13.22 4.75
CA GLY A 239 -12.33 13.65 3.36
C GLY A 239 -12.32 15.18 3.18
N PRO A 240 -12.03 15.68 1.97
CA PRO A 240 -11.98 17.12 1.68
C PRO A 240 -13.37 17.78 1.60
N ALA A 241 -14.45 17.00 1.47
CA ALA A 241 -15.84 17.47 1.44
C ALA A 241 -16.52 17.34 2.83
N SER A 242 -15.84 17.79 3.88
CA SER A 242 -16.36 17.78 5.25
C SER A 242 -16.24 19.18 5.86
N PHE A 243 -17.16 19.51 6.78
CA PHE A 243 -17.11 20.77 7.52
C PHE A 243 -15.79 20.94 8.29
N ASP A 244 -15.19 19.87 8.80
CA ASP A 244 -13.85 19.91 9.41
C ASP A 244 -12.78 20.42 8.43
N HIS A 245 -12.87 20.05 7.15
CA HIS A 245 -11.94 20.52 6.12
C HIS A 245 -12.18 22.00 5.78
N LEU A 246 -13.45 22.42 5.72
CA LEU A 246 -13.83 23.81 5.49
C LEU A 246 -13.35 24.71 6.64
N ILE A 247 -13.56 24.31 7.90
CA ILE A 247 -13.08 25.03 9.08
C ILE A 247 -11.55 25.11 9.08
N ARG A 248 -10.84 24.00 8.81
CA ARG A 248 -9.37 24.01 8.70
C ARG A 248 -8.86 24.94 7.59
N ARG A 249 -9.59 25.07 6.48
CA ARG A 249 -9.25 25.99 5.39
C ARG A 249 -9.52 27.45 5.76
N LEU A 250 -10.57 27.72 6.53
CA LEU A 250 -10.90 29.05 7.04
C LEU A 250 -9.95 29.52 8.15
N VAL A 251 -9.54 28.64 9.06
CA VAL A 251 -8.62 28.96 10.18
C VAL A 251 -7.16 29.10 9.73
N ARG A 252 -6.78 28.53 8.58
CA ARG A 252 -5.44 28.67 7.98
C ARG A 252 -5.30 29.85 7.01
N ARG A 253 -6.38 30.63 6.80
CA ARG A 253 -6.36 31.88 6.04
C ARG A 253 -6.25 33.05 7.00
#